data_AF-A0A6P1GLG5-F1
#
_entry.id   AF-A0A6P1GLG5-F1
#
_cell.length_a   1.000
_cell.length_b   1.000
_cell.length_c   1.000
_cell.angle_alpha   90.00
_cell.angle_beta   90.00
_cell.angle_gamma   90.00
#
_symmetry.space_group_name_H-M   'P 1'
#
loop_
_entity.id
_entity.type
_entity.pdbx_description
1 polymer ?
#
loop_
_entity_poly.entity_id
_entity_poly.type
_entity_poly.pdbx_seq_one_letter_code
_entity_poly.pdbx_strand_id
1 'polypeptide(L)'
;MYKFNIRNNNSIKNENLDILGDYSSGVDIEIIRDFTLKLKKYRVYMMLSEGVFFNSDRVDLGGGSYNDHYHIFLKYEGKDYELANIKLNVKFVSGYYDNYDYISITRRDNSTAYKSRPSGKEEETKFKIYSADCEIKNDNNEKLLEDELSRLMGIMDGLYIETGTLQDWASSGISMRVICSNKTRKICWRKNKFSNQDYDTSDDISSEMLKVYSDKGWSLEYFREKLKCRVCGSPPKELVPATRVC
;
A
#
# COMPACT_ATOMS: atom_id res chain seq x y z
N MET A 1 19.69 16.42 -3.06
CA MET A 1 19.62 16.32 -1.59
C MET A 1 18.16 16.10 -1.24
N TYR A 2 17.82 14.92 -0.73
CA TYR A 2 16.46 14.58 -0.33
C TYR A 2 16.14 15.25 1.01
N LYS A 3 14.89 15.64 1.24
CA LYS A 3 14.47 16.31 2.46
C LYS A 3 13.48 15.44 3.23
N PHE A 4 13.79 15.20 4.50
CA PHE A 4 12.86 14.67 5.48
C PHE A 4 12.59 15.75 6.52
N ASN A 5 11.32 16.04 6.82
CA ASN A 5 10.94 17.07 7.77
C ASN A 5 9.91 16.55 8.77
N ILE A 6 10.13 16.77 10.06
CA ILE A 6 9.10 16.58 11.10
C ILE A 6 8.46 17.94 11.42
N ARG A 7 7.12 17.97 11.47
CA ARG A 7 6.32 19.13 11.90
C ARG A 7 5.57 18.79 13.18
N ASN A 8 5.71 19.62 14.21
CA ASN A 8 4.88 19.56 15.43
C ASN A 8 3.66 20.50 15.27
N ASN A 9 2.46 20.00 15.56
CA ASN A 9 1.21 20.71 15.31
C ASN A 9 0.84 21.78 16.37
N ASN A 10 1.70 22.07 17.36
CA ASN A 10 1.40 23.04 18.42
C ASN A 10 1.81 24.49 18.11
N SER A 11 2.11 24.81 16.86
CA SER A 11 2.42 26.18 16.40
C SER A 11 1.31 26.71 15.47
N ILE A 12 0.18 27.13 16.04
CA ILE A 12 -0.78 28.01 15.35
C ILE A 12 -0.88 29.32 16.13
N LYS A 13 -0.07 30.29 15.70
CA LYS A 13 -0.41 31.70 15.46
C LYS A 13 0.91 32.46 15.28
N ASN A 14 1.43 32.47 14.06
CA ASN A 14 2.12 33.62 13.51
C ASN A 14 2.16 33.48 11.99
N GLU A 15 1.49 34.42 11.34
CA GLU A 15 1.63 34.73 9.94
C GLU A 15 3.06 35.20 9.72
N ASN A 16 3.93 34.28 9.27
CA ASN A 16 5.10 34.57 8.45
C ASN A 16 5.58 33.24 7.86
N LEU A 17 5.55 33.15 6.54
CA LEU A 17 6.35 32.21 5.78
C LEU A 17 7.82 32.39 6.16
N ASP A 18 8.57 31.30 6.07
CA ASP A 18 10.00 31.14 6.34
C ASP A 18 10.39 30.92 7.81
N ILE A 19 10.44 29.62 8.18
CA ILE A 19 11.68 28.89 8.45
C ILE A 19 11.33 27.39 8.29
N LEU A 20 11.61 26.81 7.10
CA LEU A 20 11.77 25.36 6.98
C LEU A 20 13.10 25.01 7.65
N GLY A 21 13.06 24.81 8.97
CA GLY A 21 14.14 24.11 9.66
C GLY A 21 14.16 22.68 9.12
N ASP A 22 15.26 22.29 8.46
CA ASP A 22 15.59 20.89 8.19
C ASP A 22 15.77 20.20 9.55
N TYR A 23 14.68 19.79 10.18
CA TYR A 23 14.71 18.84 11.28
C TYR A 23 14.83 17.46 10.63
N SER A 24 16.08 17.05 10.38
CA SER A 24 16.37 15.66 10.07
C SER A 24 16.03 14.86 11.33
N SER A 25 14.84 14.27 11.36
CA SER A 25 14.66 13.12 12.23
C SER A 25 15.79 12.14 11.96
N GLY A 26 16.28 11.44 12.97
CA GLY A 26 17.28 10.38 12.77
C GLY A 26 16.88 9.26 11.78
N VAL A 27 15.64 9.24 11.28
CA VAL A 27 15.14 8.26 10.31
C VAL A 27 15.58 8.61 8.89
N ASP A 28 16.32 7.70 8.27
CA ASP A 28 16.74 7.80 6.87
C ASP A 28 15.53 7.74 5.92
N ILE A 29 15.55 8.59 4.89
CA ILE A 29 14.53 8.60 3.83
C ILE A 29 14.44 7.25 3.10
N GLU A 30 15.55 6.50 3.05
CA GLU A 30 15.58 5.15 2.48
C GLU A 30 14.73 4.16 3.29
N ILE A 31 14.72 4.28 4.63
CA ILE A 31 13.84 3.47 5.50
C ILE A 31 12.38 3.81 5.21
N ILE A 32 12.08 5.10 5.05
CA ILE A 32 10.72 5.57 4.77
C ILE A 32 10.25 5.09 3.39
N ARG A 33 11.14 5.11 2.39
CA ARG A 33 10.88 4.53 1.07
C ARG A 33 10.51 3.06 1.21
N ASP A 34 11.37 2.27 1.83
CA ASP A 34 11.22 0.83 1.94
C ASP A 34 9.94 0.46 2.71
N PHE A 35 9.70 1.16 3.82
CA PHE A 35 8.46 1.06 4.58
C PHE A 35 7.24 1.35 3.71
N THR A 36 7.24 2.45 2.94
CA THR A 36 6.10 2.84 2.11
C THR A 36 5.80 1.82 1.01
N LEU A 37 6.84 1.29 0.37
CA LEU A 37 6.69 0.30 -0.70
C LEU A 37 6.22 -1.06 -0.16
N LYS A 38 6.73 -1.50 0.99
CA LYS A 38 6.23 -2.70 1.68
C LYS A 38 4.80 -2.51 2.14
N LEU A 39 4.48 -1.36 2.75
CA LEU A 39 3.14 -1.05 3.24
C LEU A 39 2.13 -1.05 2.11
N LYS A 40 2.47 -0.54 0.92
CA LYS A 40 1.60 -0.60 -0.26
C LYS A 40 1.16 -2.03 -0.60
N LYS A 41 2.05 -3.02 -0.45
CA LYS A 41 1.77 -4.45 -0.68
C LYS A 41 0.86 -5.04 0.42
N TYR A 42 1.12 -4.69 1.68
CA TYR A 42 0.43 -5.26 2.85
C TYR A 42 -0.70 -4.40 3.42
N ARG A 43 -1.05 -3.28 2.77
CA ARG A 43 -1.96 -2.25 3.30
C ARG A 43 -3.30 -2.77 3.82
N VAL A 44 -3.87 -3.80 3.19
CA VAL A 44 -5.16 -4.37 3.60
C VAL A 44 -5.03 -5.05 4.95
N TYR A 45 -4.00 -5.86 5.12
CA TYR A 45 -3.70 -6.52 6.39
C TYR A 45 -3.37 -5.48 7.46
N MET A 46 -2.48 -4.53 7.18
CA MET A 46 -2.04 -3.52 8.15
C MET A 46 -3.20 -2.61 8.60
N MET A 47 -4.14 -2.31 7.71
CA MET A 47 -5.34 -1.55 8.07
C MET A 47 -6.27 -2.34 9.00
N LEU A 48 -6.46 -3.64 8.75
CA LEU A 48 -7.40 -4.47 9.52
C LEU A 48 -6.82 -4.94 10.87
N SER A 49 -5.52 -5.19 10.94
CA SER A 49 -4.85 -5.76 12.12
C SER A 49 -4.17 -4.71 12.98
N GLU A 50 -3.50 -3.73 12.36
CA GLU A 50 -2.64 -2.76 13.06
C GLU A 50 -3.24 -1.35 13.09
N GLY A 51 -4.43 -1.15 12.52
CA GLY A 51 -5.06 0.17 12.43
C GLY A 51 -4.18 1.16 11.67
N VAL A 52 -3.50 0.73 10.61
CA VAL A 52 -2.70 1.61 9.74
C VAL A 52 -3.53 2.03 8.54
N PHE A 53 -3.89 3.31 8.44
CA PHE A 53 -4.58 3.81 7.25
C PHE A 53 -3.58 4.26 6.19
N PHE A 54 -3.82 3.85 4.95
CA PHE A 54 -2.95 4.11 3.81
C PHE A 54 -3.79 4.61 2.65
N ASN A 55 -3.52 5.84 2.21
CA ASN A 55 -4.08 6.39 0.99
C ASN A 55 -2.98 6.77 0.01
N SER A 56 -3.28 6.72 -1.28
CA SER A 56 -2.36 7.14 -2.32
C SER A 56 -3.10 7.91 -3.40
N ASP A 57 -2.56 9.04 -3.80
CA ASP A 57 -3.02 9.83 -4.93
C ASP A 57 -1.89 10.03 -5.94
N ARG A 58 -2.25 9.87 -7.22
CA ARG A 58 -1.34 10.10 -8.32
C ARG A 58 -1.82 11.28 -9.13
N VAL A 59 -0.94 12.26 -9.30
CA VAL A 59 -1.25 13.52 -9.99
C VAL A 59 -0.42 13.61 -11.26
N ASP A 60 -1.07 13.72 -12.42
CA ASP A 60 -0.45 14.06 -13.70
C ASP A 60 -0.26 15.57 -13.79
N LEU A 61 1.01 16.03 -13.85
CA LEU A 61 1.35 17.44 -13.96
C LEU A 61 1.30 17.95 -15.41
N GLY A 62 0.23 17.60 -16.12
CA GLY A 62 -0.07 18.16 -17.43
C GLY A 62 0.76 17.58 -18.59
N GLY A 63 1.27 16.35 -18.45
CA GLY A 63 1.83 15.57 -19.55
C GLY A 63 3.35 15.36 -19.56
N GLY A 64 4.07 15.78 -18.52
CA GLY A 64 5.53 15.58 -18.41
C GLY A 64 5.99 14.73 -17.22
N SER A 65 5.30 14.82 -16.09
CA SER A 65 5.67 14.12 -14.86
C SER A 65 4.45 13.76 -14.01
N TYR A 66 4.58 12.67 -13.26
CA TYR A 66 3.65 12.20 -12.26
C TYR A 66 4.24 12.40 -10.88
N ASN A 67 3.40 12.83 -9.94
CA ASN A 67 3.66 12.69 -8.52
C ASN A 67 2.81 11.56 -7.97
N ASP A 68 3.40 10.68 -7.18
CA ASP A 68 2.69 9.67 -6.39
C ASP A 68 2.85 10.07 -4.92
N HIS A 69 1.77 10.54 -4.29
CA HIS A 69 1.77 10.86 -2.88
C HIS A 69 1.15 9.72 -2.10
N TYR A 70 1.75 9.40 -0.97
CA TYR A 70 1.28 8.41 -0.03
C TYR A 70 1.01 9.12 1.30
N HIS A 71 -0.21 8.96 1.81
CA HIS A 71 -0.65 9.47 3.10
C HIS A 71 -0.86 8.29 4.04
N ILE A 72 0.00 8.20 5.05
CA ILE A 72 0.05 7.07 5.98
C ILE A 72 -0.28 7.58 7.37
N PHE A 73 -1.23 6.95 8.03
CA PHE A 73 -1.70 7.33 9.35
C PHE A 73 -1.48 6.14 10.30
N LEU A 74 -0.63 6.33 11.31
CA LEU A 74 -0.26 5.29 12.26
C LEU A 74 -0.98 5.48 13.59
N LYS A 75 -1.22 4.36 14.29
CA LYS A 75 -1.99 4.30 15.56
C LYS A 75 -3.35 4.97 15.41
N TYR A 76 -4.07 4.58 14.36
CA TYR A 76 -5.39 5.09 14.07
C TYR A 76 -6.45 4.23 14.79
N GLU A 77 -7.20 4.86 15.69
CA GLU A 77 -8.32 4.25 16.40
C GLU A 77 -9.63 4.89 15.92
N GLY A 78 -10.46 4.12 15.20
CA GLY A 78 -11.83 4.51 14.87
C GLY A 78 -12.10 4.71 13.38
N LYS A 79 -12.98 5.67 13.05
CA LYS A 79 -13.40 6.02 11.68
C LYS A 79 -12.87 7.38 11.20
N ASP A 80 -12.28 8.15 12.11
CA ASP A 80 -11.87 9.52 11.86
C ASP A 80 -10.36 9.61 11.74
N TYR A 81 -9.88 9.72 10.50
CA TYR A 81 -8.44 9.72 10.17
C TYR A 81 -7.73 10.93 10.77
N GLU A 82 -8.48 11.96 11.16
CA GLU A 82 -7.94 13.09 11.87
C GLU A 82 -7.41 12.70 13.24
N LEU A 83 -7.81 11.58 13.85
CA LEU A 83 -7.36 11.17 15.20
C LEU A 83 -6.01 10.45 15.24
N ALA A 84 -5.36 10.19 14.09
CA ALA A 84 -4.08 9.49 14.06
C ALA A 84 -2.98 10.25 14.82
N ASN A 85 -2.13 9.50 15.54
CA ASN A 85 -1.04 10.08 16.32
C ASN A 85 0.13 10.52 15.44
N ILE A 86 0.33 9.82 14.32
CA ILE A 86 1.42 10.06 13.37
C ILE A 86 0.81 10.07 11.97
N LYS A 87 1.11 11.11 11.20
CA LYS A 87 0.78 11.21 9.79
C LYS A 87 2.06 11.39 9.00
N LEU A 88 2.36 10.42 8.16
CA LEU A 88 3.53 10.41 7.28
C LEU A 88 3.07 10.64 5.84
N ASN A 89 3.58 11.70 5.22
CA ASN A 89 3.35 12.00 3.81
C ASN A 89 4.63 11.69 3.04
N VAL A 90 4.54 10.84 2.03
CA VAL A 90 5.70 10.43 1.20
C VAL A 90 5.41 10.75 -0.24
N LYS A 91 6.32 11.48 -0.88
CA LYS A 91 6.19 11.90 -2.28
C LYS A 91 7.23 11.21 -3.13
N PHE A 92 6.76 10.53 -4.17
CA PHE A 92 7.56 10.04 -5.26
C PHE A 92 7.31 10.88 -6.51
N VAL A 93 8.35 11.13 -7.28
CA VAL A 93 8.28 11.87 -8.55
C VAL A 93 8.74 10.97 -9.68
N SER A 94 8.08 11.08 -10.82
CA SER A 94 8.50 10.37 -12.02
C SER A 94 9.60 11.12 -12.77
N GLY A 95 10.48 10.39 -13.43
CA GLY A 95 11.46 10.98 -14.32
C GLY A 95 12.28 9.94 -15.07
N TYR A 96 13.18 10.41 -15.92
CA TYR A 96 14.17 9.59 -16.61
C TYR A 96 15.34 9.28 -15.67
N TYR A 97 15.11 8.40 -14.71
CA TYR A 97 16.12 7.96 -13.76
C TYR A 97 16.68 6.58 -14.15
N ASP A 98 18.00 6.44 -14.11
CA ASP A 98 18.64 5.13 -14.17
C ASP A 98 18.47 4.39 -12.84
N ASN A 99 18.62 5.12 -11.73
CA ASN A 99 18.33 4.64 -10.38
C ASN A 99 16.95 5.11 -9.91
N TYR A 100 15.97 4.21 -9.91
CA TYR A 100 14.57 4.43 -9.53
C TYR A 100 14.16 3.46 -8.41
N ASP A 101 13.14 3.82 -7.64
CA ASP A 101 12.67 3.02 -6.51
C ASP A 101 11.58 2.03 -6.88
N TYR A 102 10.70 2.39 -7.82
CA TYR A 102 9.75 1.45 -8.41
C TYR A 102 9.29 1.88 -9.80
N ILE A 103 8.70 0.93 -10.53
CA ILE A 103 7.99 1.16 -11.79
C ILE A 103 6.49 0.97 -11.55
N SER A 104 5.69 1.84 -12.14
CA SER A 104 4.26 1.65 -12.23
C SER A 104 3.79 1.97 -13.64
N ILE A 105 2.78 1.25 -14.11
CA ILE A 105 2.02 1.65 -15.28
C ILE A 105 1.25 2.93 -14.93
N THR A 106 1.40 3.97 -15.73
CA THR A 106 0.63 5.22 -15.65
C THR A 106 -0.09 5.44 -16.97
N ARG A 107 -1.06 6.36 -16.95
CA ARG A 107 -1.78 6.78 -18.13
C ARG A 107 -2.04 8.27 -17.99
N ARG A 108 -1.77 9.05 -19.04
CA ARG A 108 -2.02 10.50 -19.00
C ARG A 108 -3.49 10.76 -18.72
N ASP A 109 -3.72 11.59 -17.71
CA ASP A 109 -5.06 11.99 -17.33
C ASP A 109 -5.47 13.22 -18.13
N ASN A 110 -6.32 12.98 -19.13
CA ASN A 110 -6.96 14.02 -19.92
C ASN A 110 -8.43 14.18 -19.48
N SER A 111 -8.79 13.96 -18.21
CA SER A 111 -10.18 14.06 -17.75
C SER A 111 -10.59 15.46 -17.27
N THR A 112 -9.67 16.43 -17.25
CA THR A 112 -10.00 17.81 -16.84
C THR A 112 -10.87 18.52 -17.89
N ALA A 113 -11.74 19.43 -17.43
CA ALA A 113 -12.77 20.10 -18.25
C ALA A 113 -12.26 20.82 -19.52
N TYR A 114 -10.96 21.11 -19.59
CA TYR A 114 -10.31 21.80 -20.72
C TYR A 114 -9.60 20.86 -21.71
N LYS A 115 -9.63 19.54 -21.47
CA LYS A 115 -8.96 18.55 -22.33
C LYS A 115 -9.89 17.35 -22.58
N SER A 116 -10.95 17.51 -23.38
CA SER A 116 -11.88 16.43 -23.75
C SER A 116 -11.30 15.36 -24.71
N ARG A 117 -10.10 14.85 -24.42
CA ARG A 117 -9.43 13.82 -25.23
C ARG A 117 -9.42 12.48 -24.50
N PRO A 118 -9.42 11.36 -25.25
CA PRO A 118 -9.16 10.05 -24.64
C PRO A 118 -7.88 10.10 -23.80
N SER A 119 -7.90 9.47 -22.62
CA SER A 119 -6.70 9.31 -21.79
C SER A 119 -5.58 8.68 -22.64
N GLY A 120 -4.32 9.03 -22.35
CA GLY A 120 -3.14 8.64 -23.15
C GLY A 120 -2.93 7.12 -23.22
N LYS A 121 -1.85 6.63 -23.84
CA LYS A 121 -1.51 5.20 -23.72
C LYS A 121 -1.04 4.89 -22.30
N GLU A 122 -1.17 3.63 -21.92
CA GLU A 122 -0.53 3.11 -20.72
C GLU A 122 0.98 3.02 -20.96
N GLU A 123 1.77 3.57 -20.06
CA GLU A 123 3.22 3.66 -20.17
C GLU A 123 3.87 3.27 -18.84
N GLU A 124 4.96 2.52 -18.90
CA GLU A 124 5.78 2.25 -17.73
C GLU A 124 6.48 3.53 -17.29
N THR A 125 6.26 3.91 -16.05
CA THR A 125 6.82 5.13 -15.47
C THR A 125 7.65 4.77 -14.26
N LYS A 126 8.90 5.23 -14.26
CA LYS A 126 9.85 5.09 -13.15
C LYS A 126 9.61 6.19 -12.13
N PHE A 127 9.56 5.82 -10.86
CA PHE A 127 9.37 6.72 -9.74
C PHE A 127 10.56 6.67 -8.80
N LYS A 128 10.91 7.83 -8.24
CA LYS A 128 11.92 7.96 -7.20
C LYS A 128 11.38 8.79 -6.04
N ILE A 129 11.70 8.40 -4.81
CA ILE A 129 11.37 9.14 -3.61
C ILE A 129 11.99 10.52 -3.73
N TYR A 130 11.19 11.53 -3.43
CA TYR A 130 11.56 12.93 -3.55
C TYR A 130 11.64 13.58 -2.18
N SER A 131 10.62 13.34 -1.37
CA SER A 131 10.54 13.87 -0.02
C SER A 131 9.64 12.98 0.83
N ALA A 132 9.86 13.06 2.13
CA ALA A 132 8.87 12.62 3.09
C ALA A 132 8.76 13.67 4.20
N ASP A 133 7.58 13.79 4.77
CA ASP A 133 7.32 14.64 5.92
C ASP A 133 6.40 13.94 6.90
N CYS A 134 6.57 14.24 8.18
CA CYS A 134 5.83 13.62 9.25
C CYS A 134 5.23 14.67 10.16
N GLU A 135 3.94 14.56 10.44
CA GLU A 135 3.22 15.32 11.46
C GLU A 135 2.98 14.40 12.66
N ILE A 136 3.52 14.77 13.82
CA ILE A 136 3.28 14.06 15.08
C ILE A 136 2.41 14.94 15.97
N LYS A 137 1.29 14.40 16.45
CA LYS A 137 0.34 15.18 17.25
C LYS A 137 0.79 15.46 18.68
N ASN A 138 1.54 14.54 19.28
CA ASN A 138 2.02 14.68 20.65
C ASN A 138 3.45 15.21 20.64
N ASP A 139 3.70 16.29 21.36
CA ASP A 139 5.02 16.90 21.46
C ASP A 139 6.06 15.90 21.99
N ASN A 140 7.21 15.83 21.32
CA ASN A 140 8.47 15.21 21.78
C ASN A 140 8.63 13.69 21.70
N ASN A 141 8.46 13.04 20.55
CA ASN A 141 9.22 11.81 20.32
C ASN A 141 9.42 11.50 18.82
N GLU A 142 10.51 12.00 18.22
CA GLU A 142 11.01 11.41 16.95
C GLU A 142 11.24 9.90 17.09
N LYS A 143 11.67 9.48 18.28
CA LYS A 143 11.80 8.08 18.68
C LYS A 143 10.49 7.29 18.53
N LEU A 144 9.33 7.93 18.68
CA LEU A 144 8.03 7.28 18.48
C LEU A 144 7.83 6.86 17.03
N LEU A 145 8.26 7.71 16.08
CA LEU A 145 8.18 7.38 14.66
C LEU A 145 9.14 6.24 14.34
N GLU A 146 10.39 6.31 14.80
CA GLU A 146 11.38 5.26 14.57
C GLU A 146 10.96 3.90 15.16
N ASP A 147 10.51 3.89 16.42
CA ASP A 147 10.04 2.69 17.11
C ASP A 147 8.82 2.09 16.38
N GLU A 148 7.88 2.93 15.94
CA GLU A 148 6.68 2.48 15.24
C GLU A 148 6.98 1.98 13.83
N LEU A 149 7.84 2.67 13.07
CA LEU A 149 8.31 2.20 11.77
C LEU A 149 9.02 0.86 11.91
N SER A 150 9.91 0.72 12.91
CA SER A 150 10.64 -0.53 13.17
C SER A 150 9.69 -1.68 13.51
N ARG A 151 8.71 -1.44 14.40
CA ARG A 151 7.68 -2.43 14.76
C ARG A 151 6.88 -2.89 13.55
N LEU A 152 6.37 -1.95 12.76
CA LEU A 152 5.53 -2.24 11.59
C LEU A 152 6.33 -2.88 10.45
N MET A 153 7.59 -2.47 10.25
CA MET A 153 8.48 -3.16 9.31
C MET A 153 8.70 -4.62 9.72
N GLY A 154 8.94 -4.89 11.01
CA GLY A 154 9.08 -6.25 11.52
C GLY A 154 7.86 -7.13 11.22
N ILE A 155 6.66 -6.58 11.36
CA ILE A 155 5.41 -7.28 10.99
C ILE A 155 5.37 -7.55 9.47
N MET A 156 5.66 -6.55 8.65
CA MET A 156 5.65 -6.70 7.18
C MET A 156 6.72 -7.67 6.66
N ASP A 157 7.89 -7.73 7.31
CA ASP A 157 8.95 -8.68 6.98
C ASP A 157 8.55 -10.10 7.38
N GLY A 158 7.91 -10.27 8.53
CA GLY A 158 7.26 -11.52 8.91
C GLY A 158 6.24 -11.97 7.87
N LEU A 159 5.35 -11.07 7.45
CA LEU A 159 4.37 -11.35 6.39
C LEU A 159 5.03 -11.69 5.05
N TYR A 160 6.16 -11.08 4.71
CA TYR A 160 6.89 -11.40 3.48
C TYR A 160 7.37 -12.85 3.46
N ILE A 161 7.90 -13.33 4.59
CA ILE A 161 8.31 -14.72 4.74
C ILE A 161 7.07 -15.63 4.73
N GLU A 162 6.08 -15.32 5.56
CA GLU A 162 4.85 -16.10 5.72
C GLU A 162 4.02 -16.19 4.43
N THR A 163 4.11 -15.22 3.51
CA THR A 163 3.35 -15.20 2.24
C THR A 163 4.23 -15.46 1.01
N GLY A 164 5.47 -15.90 1.20
CA GLY A 164 6.44 -16.12 0.13
C GLY A 164 6.10 -17.28 -0.80
N THR A 165 5.63 -18.39 -0.24
CA THR A 165 5.13 -19.55 -0.99
C THR A 165 3.73 -19.94 -0.55
N LEU A 166 3.05 -20.78 -1.34
CA LEU A 166 1.74 -21.31 -0.97
C LEU A 166 1.82 -22.16 0.31
N GLN A 167 2.93 -22.88 0.50
CA GLN A 167 3.18 -23.71 1.68
C GLN A 167 3.41 -22.86 2.93
N ASP A 168 4.23 -21.81 2.83
CA ASP A 168 4.46 -20.89 3.95
C ASP A 168 3.16 -20.21 4.36
N TRP A 169 2.37 -19.79 3.36
CA TRP A 169 1.09 -19.13 3.59
C TRP A 169 0.11 -20.07 4.29
N ALA A 170 -0.03 -21.30 3.81
CA ALA A 170 -0.84 -22.33 4.45
C ALA A 170 -0.39 -22.63 5.89
N SER A 171 0.90 -22.59 6.17
CA SER A 171 1.48 -22.89 7.49
C SER A 171 1.38 -21.71 8.46
N SER A 172 1.28 -20.48 7.95
CA SER A 172 1.22 -19.24 8.74
C SER A 172 -0.08 -19.06 9.53
N GLY A 173 -1.14 -19.80 9.18
CA GLY A 173 -2.49 -19.57 9.71
C GLY A 173 -3.16 -18.29 9.18
N ILE A 174 -2.54 -17.60 8.22
CA ILE A 174 -3.10 -16.38 7.60
C ILE A 174 -4.01 -16.76 6.43
N SER A 175 -5.23 -16.24 6.45
CA SER A 175 -6.17 -16.37 5.33
C SER A 175 -5.73 -15.52 4.14
N MET A 176 -6.03 -15.99 2.93
CA MET A 176 -5.75 -15.29 1.69
C MET A 176 -7.01 -14.63 1.15
N ARG A 177 -6.95 -13.31 0.98
CA ARG A 177 -7.95 -12.55 0.24
C ARG A 177 -7.57 -12.43 -1.22
N VAL A 178 -8.56 -12.65 -2.08
CA VAL A 178 -8.39 -12.55 -3.53
C VAL A 178 -9.12 -11.30 -4.04
N ILE A 179 -8.38 -10.37 -4.65
CA ILE A 179 -8.93 -9.12 -5.17
C ILE A 179 -9.20 -9.26 -6.68
N CYS A 180 -10.44 -9.01 -7.10
CA CYS A 180 -10.81 -9.07 -8.52
C CYS A 180 -10.21 -7.92 -9.34
N SER A 181 -9.71 -8.23 -10.54
CA SER A 181 -9.21 -7.26 -11.52
C SER A 181 -10.30 -6.38 -12.13
N ASN A 182 -11.54 -6.85 -12.15
CA ASN A 182 -12.65 -6.09 -12.72
C ASN A 182 -13.22 -5.06 -11.76
N LYS A 183 -12.83 -3.79 -11.95
CA LYS A 183 -13.30 -2.63 -11.17
C LYS A 183 -14.71 -2.16 -11.54
N THR A 184 -15.27 -2.60 -12.67
CA THR A 184 -16.54 -2.04 -13.20
C THR A 184 -17.79 -2.54 -12.46
N ARG A 185 -17.70 -3.69 -11.78
CA ARG A 185 -18.83 -4.27 -11.05
C ARG A 185 -18.56 -4.22 -9.55
N LYS A 186 -19.24 -3.31 -8.83
CA LYS A 186 -19.22 -3.22 -7.35
C LYS A 186 -19.48 -4.57 -6.65
N ILE A 187 -20.20 -5.48 -7.32
CA ILE A 187 -20.49 -6.83 -6.84
C ILE A 187 -19.22 -7.70 -6.77
N CYS A 188 -18.27 -7.55 -7.70
CA CYS A 188 -17.01 -8.31 -7.72
C CYS A 188 -16.12 -7.98 -6.51
N TRP A 189 -16.20 -6.74 -6.00
CA TRP A 189 -15.45 -6.26 -4.84
C TRP A 189 -16.08 -6.64 -3.50
N ARG A 190 -17.41 -6.85 -3.48
CA ARG A 190 -18.18 -7.03 -2.23
C ARG A 190 -18.48 -8.48 -1.87
N LYS A 191 -18.21 -9.43 -2.76
CA LYS A 191 -18.59 -10.82 -2.53
C LYS A 191 -17.43 -11.81 -2.64
N ASN A 192 -16.19 -11.36 -2.93
CA ASN A 192 -14.95 -12.16 -3.03
C ASN A 192 -15.14 -13.61 -3.50
N LYS A 193 -16.03 -13.82 -4.48
CA LYS A 193 -16.44 -15.14 -4.91
C LYS A 193 -15.43 -15.62 -5.92
N PHE A 194 -14.40 -16.32 -5.47
CA PHE A 194 -13.48 -17.02 -6.36
C PHE A 194 -13.77 -18.51 -6.32
N SER A 195 -13.58 -19.17 -7.45
CA SER A 195 -13.64 -20.63 -7.56
C SER A 195 -12.36 -21.12 -8.19
N ASN A 196 -11.85 -22.23 -7.67
CA ASN A 196 -11.30 -23.29 -8.51
C ASN A 196 -12.39 -24.31 -8.80
N GLN A 197 -12.22 -25.11 -9.87
CA GLN A 197 -13.23 -26.01 -10.46
C GLN A 197 -14.02 -26.91 -9.49
N ASP A 198 -13.56 -27.08 -8.24
CA ASP A 198 -14.14 -28.00 -7.26
C ASP A 198 -14.64 -27.36 -5.95
N TYR A 199 -14.47 -26.05 -5.70
CA TYR A 199 -14.79 -25.47 -4.37
C TYR A 199 -15.43 -24.06 -4.39
N ASP A 200 -16.39 -23.84 -3.49
CA ASP A 200 -17.01 -22.55 -3.14
C ASP A 200 -16.31 -21.94 -1.94
N THR A 201 -15.45 -20.95 -2.20
CA THR A 201 -14.77 -20.21 -1.14
C THR A 201 -15.48 -18.86 -0.95
N SER A 202 -16.05 -18.67 0.24
CA SER A 202 -16.46 -17.36 0.75
C SER A 202 -15.25 -16.44 0.94
N ASP A 203 -15.49 -15.22 1.42
CA ASP A 203 -14.71 -14.02 1.13
C ASP A 203 -13.18 -14.03 1.31
N ASP A 204 -12.63 -14.98 2.09
CA ASP A 204 -11.20 -15.25 2.23
C ASP A 204 -10.94 -16.78 2.18
N ILE A 205 -9.86 -17.21 1.50
CA ILE A 205 -9.44 -18.61 1.42
C ILE A 205 -8.67 -18.94 2.69
N SER A 206 -9.19 -19.86 3.49
CA SER A 206 -8.59 -20.22 4.78
C SER A 206 -7.24 -20.93 4.63
N SER A 207 -6.43 -20.89 5.67
CA SER A 207 -5.10 -21.53 5.66
C SER A 207 -5.19 -23.05 5.44
N GLU A 208 -6.25 -23.69 5.94
CA GLU A 208 -6.53 -25.12 5.77
C GLU A 208 -6.85 -25.44 4.31
N MET A 209 -7.60 -24.56 3.62
CA MET A 209 -7.85 -24.72 2.19
C MET A 209 -6.56 -24.51 1.38
N LEU A 210 -5.75 -23.50 1.73
CA LEU A 210 -4.45 -23.29 1.08
C LEU A 210 -3.55 -24.51 1.24
N LYS A 211 -3.59 -25.16 2.41
CA LYS A 211 -2.85 -26.40 2.68
C LYS A 211 -3.24 -27.54 1.74
N VAL A 212 -4.52 -27.71 1.43
CA VAL A 212 -4.97 -28.71 0.45
C VAL A 212 -4.32 -28.49 -0.93
N TYR A 213 -4.12 -27.24 -1.34
CA TYR A 213 -3.47 -26.93 -2.61
C TYR A 213 -1.94 -27.04 -2.53
N SER A 214 -1.33 -26.65 -1.41
CA SER A 214 0.11 -26.80 -1.21
C SER A 214 0.51 -28.28 -1.14
N ASP A 215 -0.28 -29.12 -0.45
CA ASP A 215 -0.08 -30.58 -0.37
C ASP A 215 -0.24 -31.27 -1.74
N LYS A 216 -0.98 -30.66 -2.67
CA LYS A 216 -1.03 -31.08 -4.09
C LYS A 216 0.20 -30.65 -4.90
N GLY A 217 1.18 -30.00 -4.28
CA GLY A 217 2.40 -29.52 -4.92
C GLY A 217 2.20 -28.26 -5.76
N TRP A 218 1.12 -27.49 -5.55
CA TRP A 218 0.89 -26.27 -6.33
C TRP A 218 1.82 -25.16 -5.88
N SER A 219 2.40 -24.45 -6.85
CA SER A 219 3.07 -23.18 -6.58
C SER A 219 2.04 -22.07 -6.36
N LEU A 220 2.45 -20.98 -5.71
CA LEU A 220 1.60 -19.81 -5.51
C LEU A 220 1.15 -19.20 -6.84
N GLU A 221 2.05 -19.16 -7.83
CA GLU A 221 1.73 -18.64 -9.17
C GLU A 221 0.74 -19.54 -9.91
N TYR A 222 0.96 -20.86 -9.88
CA TYR A 222 0.03 -21.81 -10.49
C TYR A 222 -1.35 -21.72 -9.84
N PHE A 223 -1.40 -21.62 -8.50
CA PHE A 223 -2.64 -21.41 -7.77
C PHE A 223 -3.36 -20.13 -8.23
N ARG A 224 -2.63 -19.02 -8.36
CA ARG A 224 -3.16 -17.73 -8.84
C ARG A 224 -3.76 -17.82 -10.23
N GLU A 225 -3.09 -18.52 -11.16
CA GLU A 225 -3.55 -18.70 -12.54
C GLU A 225 -4.87 -19.50 -12.64
N LYS A 226 -5.08 -20.42 -11.71
CA LYS A 226 -6.31 -21.23 -11.67
C LYS A 226 -7.51 -20.48 -11.13
N LEU A 227 -7.28 -19.52 -10.23
CA LEU A 227 -8.36 -18.73 -9.63
C LEU A 227 -9.09 -17.88 -10.68
N LYS A 228 -10.42 -17.95 -10.65
CA LYS A 228 -11.29 -17.09 -11.47
C LYS A 228 -12.38 -16.48 -10.61
N CYS A 229 -12.67 -15.20 -10.86
CA CYS A 229 -13.81 -14.54 -10.23
C CYS A 229 -15.09 -15.20 -10.74
N ARG A 230 -15.94 -15.69 -9.84
CA ARG A 230 -17.23 -16.32 -10.19
C ARG A 230 -18.21 -15.35 -10.84
N VAL A 231 -18.07 -14.05 -10.59
CA VAL A 231 -19.00 -13.02 -11.08
C VAL A 231 -18.66 -12.58 -12.51
N CYS A 232 -17.37 -12.48 -12.86
CA CYS A 232 -16.94 -11.93 -14.15
C CYS A 232 -15.93 -12.78 -14.92
N GLY A 233 -15.53 -13.94 -14.39
CA GLY A 233 -14.54 -14.85 -15.00
C GLY A 233 -13.10 -14.33 -15.03
N SER A 234 -12.88 -13.07 -14.64
CA SER A 234 -11.57 -12.43 -14.71
C SER A 234 -10.59 -13.05 -13.69
N PRO A 235 -9.29 -13.10 -14.04
CA PRO A 235 -8.26 -13.54 -13.11
C PRO A 235 -8.14 -12.57 -11.92
N PRO A 236 -7.58 -13.02 -10.79
CA PRO A 236 -7.31 -12.15 -9.66
C PRO A 236 -6.31 -11.07 -10.04
N LYS A 237 -6.56 -9.84 -9.57
CA LYS A 237 -5.59 -8.75 -9.65
C LYS A 237 -4.44 -9.01 -8.69
N GLU A 238 -4.79 -9.30 -7.45
CA GLU A 238 -3.88 -9.35 -6.30
C GLU A 238 -4.35 -10.46 -5.35
N LEU A 239 -3.38 -11.14 -4.73
CA LEU A 239 -3.58 -12.01 -3.58
C LEU A 239 -2.98 -11.28 -2.37
N VAL A 240 -3.76 -11.07 -1.32
CA VAL A 240 -3.32 -10.31 -0.15
C VAL A 240 -3.63 -11.05 1.14
N PRO A 241 -2.79 -10.95 2.18
CA PRO A 241 -3.15 -11.49 3.50
C PRO A 241 -4.37 -10.73 4.05
N ALA A 242 -5.32 -11.46 4.64
CA ALA A 242 -6.53 -10.86 5.22
C ALA A 242 -6.48 -10.85 6.75
N THR A 243 -6.67 -12.01 7.37
CA THR A 243 -6.74 -12.17 8.83
C THR A 243 -6.00 -13.43 9.25
N ARG A 244 -5.42 -13.42 10.45
CA ARG A 244 -5.03 -14.68 11.09
C ARG A 244 -6.30 -15.41 11.51
N VAL A 245 -6.39 -16.70 11.18
CA VAL A 245 -7.44 -17.57 11.71
C VAL A 245 -7.02 -17.90 13.14
N CYS A 246 -7.78 -17.39 14.12
CA CYS A 246 -7.61 -17.72 15.53
C CYS A 246 -8.30 -19.04 15.87
#